data_AF-A0A7X1FTP3-F1
#
_entry.id   AF-A0A7X1FTP3-F1
#
_cell.length_a   1.000
_cell.length_b   1.000
_cell.length_c   1.000
_cell.angle_alpha   90.00
_cell.angle_beta   90.00
_cell.angle_gamma   90.00
#
_symmetry.space_group_name_H-M   'P 1'
#
loop_
_entity.id
_entity.type
_entity.pdbx_description
1 polymer ?
#
loop_
_entity_poly.entity_id
_entity_poly.type
_entity_poly.pdbx_seq_one_letter_code
_entity_poly.pdbx_strand_id
1 'polypeptide(L)'
;MALSAAINAVFSLGFFLAVFGLPGRRLAWGWPDRLAIDFLPQAGMVALMSALVPVLVERRAVARAAGTAMRPVRAIVLAALAYALCALALGGILGLACARLAQSIDGAAALALKLAFGAVLGATITRLALRTR
;
A
#
# COMPACT_ATOMS: atom_id res chain seq x y z
N MET A 1 10.86 7.87 6.14
CA MET A 1 9.38 7.78 6.14
C MET A 1 8.74 8.57 5.01
N ALA A 2 9.06 9.85 4.82
CA ALA A 2 8.50 10.67 3.74
C ALA A 2 8.77 10.10 2.33
N LEU A 3 9.96 9.54 2.08
CA LEU A 3 10.32 8.97 0.77
C LEU A 3 9.47 7.72 0.40
N SER A 4 9.27 6.79 1.33
CA SER A 4 8.42 5.60 1.11
C SER A 4 6.95 6.00 0.90
N ALA A 5 6.46 6.96 1.68
CA ALA A 5 5.12 7.51 1.51
C ALA A 5 4.96 8.18 0.13
N ALA A 6 5.96 8.95 -0.32
CA ALA A 6 5.98 9.59 -1.63
C ALA A 6 5.99 8.57 -2.78
N ILE A 7 6.83 7.55 -2.70
CA ILE A 7 6.90 6.48 -3.72
C ILE A 7 5.56 5.75 -3.83
N ASN A 8 4.98 5.34 -2.71
CA ASN A 8 3.67 4.69 -2.71
C ASN A 8 2.54 5.60 -3.18
N ALA A 9 2.60 6.90 -2.87
CA ALA A 9 1.63 7.89 -3.35
C ALA A 9 1.72 8.05 -4.87
N VAL A 10 2.92 8.11 -5.44
CA VAL A 10 3.13 8.20 -6.89
C VAL A 10 2.63 6.94 -7.59
N PHE A 11 2.95 5.74 -7.07
CA PHE A 11 2.44 4.50 -7.64
C PHE A 11 0.93 4.35 -7.51
N SER A 12 0.35 4.73 -6.35
CA SER A 12 -1.10 4.72 -6.14
C SER A 12 -1.81 5.70 -7.07
N LEU A 13 -1.23 6.89 -7.29
CA LEU A 13 -1.73 7.89 -8.23
C LEU A 13 -1.68 7.37 -9.67
N GLY A 14 -0.54 6.83 -10.09
CA GLY A 14 -0.37 6.27 -11.43
C GLY A 14 -1.36 5.14 -11.71
N PHE A 15 -1.54 4.22 -10.75
CA PHE A 15 -2.51 3.13 -10.87
C PHE A 15 -3.96 3.66 -10.93
N PHE A 16 -4.29 4.63 -10.08
CA PHE A 16 -5.61 5.24 -10.09
C PHE A 16 -5.92 5.89 -11.44
N LEU A 17 -5.01 6.70 -11.96
CA LEU A 17 -5.21 7.38 -13.25
C LEU A 17 -5.30 6.37 -14.41
N ALA A 18 -4.52 5.30 -14.39
CA ALA A 18 -4.56 4.26 -15.41
C ALA A 18 -5.89 3.48 -15.43
N VAL A 19 -6.49 3.22 -14.26
CA VAL A 19 -7.69 2.39 -14.15
C VAL A 19 -8.98 3.22 -14.20
N PHE A 20 -9.01 4.39 -13.57
CA PHE A 20 -10.23 5.18 -13.38
C PHE A 20 -10.29 6.44 -14.25
N GLY A 21 -9.14 6.84 -14.83
CA GLY A 21 -9.02 8.08 -15.58
C GLY A 21 -8.97 9.32 -14.68
N LEU A 22 -9.19 10.50 -15.28
CA LEU A 22 -9.19 11.77 -14.57
C LEU A 22 -10.41 11.89 -13.62
N PRO A 23 -10.26 12.50 -12.43
CA PRO A 23 -11.28 12.54 -11.38
C PRO A 23 -12.52 13.43 -11.67
N GLY A 24 -12.79 13.77 -12.94
CA GLY A 24 -13.87 14.68 -13.34
C GLY A 24 -15.29 14.09 -13.32
N ARG A 25 -15.47 12.86 -12.82
CA ARG A 25 -16.77 12.20 -12.72
C ARG A 25 -16.90 11.41 -11.42
N ARG A 26 -18.14 11.11 -11.03
CA ARG A 26 -18.42 10.19 -9.93
C ARG A 26 -18.03 8.76 -10.31
N LEU A 27 -17.52 8.01 -9.33
CA LEU A 27 -17.08 6.63 -9.47
C LEU A 27 -17.98 5.70 -8.65
N ALA A 28 -18.40 4.61 -9.26
CA ALA A 28 -19.15 3.54 -8.61
C ALA A 28 -18.23 2.61 -7.79
N TRP A 29 -18.68 2.19 -6.61
CA TRP A 29 -17.98 1.18 -5.82
C TRP A 29 -17.97 -0.19 -6.52
N GLY A 30 -19.10 -0.55 -7.13
CA GLY A 30 -19.29 -1.74 -7.97
C GLY A 30 -19.17 -1.43 -9.47
N TRP A 31 -19.84 -2.22 -10.31
CA TRP A 31 -19.91 -1.94 -11.75
C TRP A 31 -20.47 -0.53 -12.04
N PRO A 32 -19.92 0.21 -13.02
CA PRO A 32 -18.87 -0.20 -13.95
C PRO A 32 -17.43 0.01 -13.46
N ASP A 33 -17.20 0.91 -12.50
CA ASP A 33 -15.84 1.37 -12.17
C ASP A 33 -15.07 0.40 -11.26
N ARG A 34 -15.79 -0.39 -10.46
CA ARG A 34 -15.22 -1.38 -9.53
C ARG A 34 -14.23 -0.76 -8.53
N LEU A 35 -14.48 0.46 -8.07
CA LEU A 35 -13.57 1.18 -7.17
C LEU A 35 -13.22 0.38 -5.91
N ALA A 36 -14.17 -0.42 -5.40
CA ALA A 36 -14.00 -1.21 -4.20
C ALA A 36 -13.02 -2.38 -4.36
N ILE A 37 -12.93 -3.01 -5.54
CA ILE A 37 -12.04 -4.15 -5.75
C ILE A 37 -10.57 -3.72 -5.78
N ASP A 38 -10.30 -2.46 -6.12
CA ASP A 38 -8.95 -1.92 -6.24
C ASP A 38 -8.20 -1.83 -4.91
N PHE A 39 -8.92 -1.77 -3.78
CA PHE A 39 -8.29 -1.82 -2.46
C PHE A 39 -7.47 -3.10 -2.26
N LEU A 40 -7.85 -4.20 -2.90
CA LEU A 40 -7.15 -5.47 -2.78
C LEU A 40 -5.76 -5.42 -3.43
N PRO A 41 -5.60 -5.23 -4.76
CA PRO A 41 -4.28 -5.14 -5.37
C PRO A 41 -3.48 -3.93 -4.85
N GLN A 42 -4.11 -2.79 -4.55
CA GLN A 42 -3.42 -1.63 -3.98
C GLN A 42 -2.79 -1.96 -2.61
N ALA A 43 -3.56 -2.56 -1.69
CA ALA A 43 -3.05 -2.86 -0.35
C ALA A 43 -1.89 -3.86 -0.37
N GLY A 44 -2.01 -4.92 -1.18
CA GLY A 44 -0.94 -5.92 -1.35
C GLY A 44 0.35 -5.30 -1.88
N MET A 45 0.26 -4.51 -2.96
CA MET A 45 1.42 -3.87 -3.57
C MET A 45 2.08 -2.84 -2.64
N VAL A 46 1.28 -1.97 -2.01
CA VAL A 46 1.77 -0.97 -1.07
C VAL A 46 2.50 -1.63 0.10
N ALA A 47 1.93 -2.66 0.72
CA ALA A 47 2.56 -3.34 1.84
C ALA A 47 3.84 -4.06 1.42
N LEU A 48 3.84 -4.77 0.28
CA LEU A 48 5.01 -5.47 -0.23
C LEU A 48 6.17 -4.51 -0.49
N MET A 49 5.93 -3.42 -1.23
CA MET A 49 6.96 -2.43 -1.56
C MET A 49 7.46 -1.69 -0.31
N SER A 50 6.55 -1.36 0.60
CA SER A 50 6.87 -0.67 1.86
C SER A 50 7.70 -1.51 2.83
N ALA A 51 7.61 -2.84 2.75
CA ALA A 51 8.39 -3.77 3.55
C ALA A 51 9.72 -4.17 2.87
N LEU A 52 9.76 -4.30 1.54
CA LEU A 52 10.95 -4.72 0.81
C LEU A 52 11.96 -3.59 0.63
N VAL A 53 11.56 -2.50 -0.04
CA VAL A 53 12.49 -1.48 -0.54
C VAL A 53 13.30 -0.83 0.58
N PRO A 54 12.69 -0.23 1.63
CA PRO A 54 13.47 0.45 2.66
C PRO A 54 14.36 -0.52 3.45
N VAL A 55 13.88 -1.74 3.75
CA VAL A 55 14.67 -2.73 4.49
C VAL A 55 15.86 -3.21 3.66
N LEU A 56 15.68 -3.47 2.36
CA LEU A 56 16.79 -3.91 1.50
C LEU A 56 17.85 -2.81 1.30
N VAL A 57 17.43 -1.54 1.23
CA VAL A 57 18.33 -0.38 1.10
C VAL A 57 19.08 -0.11 2.41
N GLU A 58 18.38 -0.12 3.55
CA GLU A 58 18.95 0.25 4.84
C GLU A 58 19.67 -0.90 5.56
N ARG A 59 19.47 -2.17 5.16
CA ARG A 59 20.01 -3.35 5.88
C ARG A 59 21.51 -3.28 6.19
N ARG A 60 22.32 -2.72 5.28
CA ARG A 60 23.78 -2.63 5.46
C ARG A 60 24.15 -1.55 6.47
N ALA A 61 23.46 -0.41 6.43
CA ALA A 61 23.68 0.68 7.37
C ALA A 61 23.22 0.28 8.79
N VAL A 62 22.05 -0.37 8.90
CA VAL A 62 21.51 -0.85 10.18
C VAL A 62 22.41 -1.92 10.81
N ALA A 63 22.85 -2.92 10.03
CA ALA A 63 23.75 -3.95 10.53
C ALA A 63 25.07 -3.39 11.06
N ARG A 64 25.66 -2.42 10.32
CA ARG A 64 26.88 -1.72 10.75
C ARG A 64 26.67 -0.91 12.02
N ALA A 65 25.59 -0.13 12.10
CA ALA A 65 25.30 0.70 13.26
C ALA A 65 24.98 -0.12 14.52
N ALA A 66 24.37 -1.29 14.35
CA ALA A 66 24.01 -2.19 15.46
C ALA A 66 25.13 -3.19 15.83
N GLY A 67 26.23 -3.24 15.07
CA GLY A 67 27.29 -4.24 15.25
C GLY A 67 26.80 -5.69 15.03
N THR A 68 25.73 -5.88 14.25
CA THR A 68 25.09 -7.19 14.04
C THR A 68 25.28 -7.72 12.62
N ALA A 69 25.04 -9.01 12.43
CA ALA A 69 25.05 -9.62 11.11
C ALA A 69 23.93 -9.04 10.23
N MET A 70 24.23 -8.89 8.92
CA MET A 70 23.25 -8.40 7.96
C MET A 70 22.09 -9.39 7.82
N ARG A 71 20.86 -8.87 7.95
CA ARG A 71 19.64 -9.68 7.85
C ARG A 71 19.58 -10.40 6.48
N PRO A 72 19.32 -11.73 6.44
CA PRO A 72 19.25 -12.48 5.18
C PRO A 72 18.12 -11.97 4.29
N VAL A 73 18.37 -11.86 2.98
CA VAL A 73 17.36 -11.43 2.00
C VAL A 73 16.10 -12.30 2.07
N ARG A 74 16.25 -13.62 2.25
CA ARG A 74 15.11 -14.54 2.42
C ARG A 74 14.18 -14.15 3.57
N ALA A 75 14.74 -13.70 4.69
CA ALA A 75 13.96 -13.32 5.88
C ALA A 75 13.25 -11.97 5.69
N ILE A 76 13.80 -11.10 4.84
CA ILE A 76 13.17 -9.84 4.46
C ILE A 76 12.00 -10.12 3.50
N VAL A 77 12.21 -10.99 2.49
CA VAL A 77 11.19 -11.37 1.53
C VAL A 77 10.01 -12.09 2.21
N LEU A 78 10.27 -13.06 3.09
CA LEU A 78 9.21 -13.76 3.81
C LEU A 78 8.40 -12.81 4.71
N ALA A 79 9.05 -11.89 5.41
CA ALA A 79 8.35 -10.89 6.21
C ALA A 79 7.50 -9.95 5.34
N ALA A 80 8.02 -9.52 4.19
CA ALA A 80 7.28 -8.67 3.26
C ALA A 80 6.07 -9.39 2.66
N LEU A 81 6.19 -10.68 2.34
CA LEU A 81 5.05 -11.51 1.92
C LEU A 81 4.00 -11.63 3.01
N ALA A 82 4.41 -11.84 4.28
CA ALA A 82 3.47 -11.87 5.39
C ALA A 82 2.72 -10.54 5.55
N TYR A 83 3.42 -9.40 5.49
CA TYR A 83 2.78 -8.08 5.50
C TYR A 83 1.83 -7.87 4.31
N ALA A 84 2.22 -8.31 3.11
CA ALA A 84 1.38 -8.23 1.92
C ALA A 84 0.10 -9.07 2.07
N LEU A 85 0.18 -10.27 2.64
CA LEU A 85 -0.99 -11.11 2.91
C LEU A 85 -1.93 -10.46 3.94
N CYS A 86 -1.39 -9.91 5.03
CA CYS A 86 -2.20 -9.16 6.00
C CYS A 86 -2.86 -7.93 5.36
N ALA A 87 -2.14 -7.21 4.51
CA ALA A 87 -2.67 -6.05 3.81
C ALA A 87 -3.71 -6.43 2.75
N LEU A 88 -3.54 -7.54 2.04
CA LEU A 88 -4.55 -8.09 1.14
C LEU A 88 -5.84 -8.41 1.90
N ALA A 89 -5.75 -9.05 3.07
CA ALA A 89 -6.92 -9.31 3.91
C ALA A 89 -7.61 -8.00 4.32
N LEU A 90 -6.86 -7.00 4.78
CA LEU A 90 -7.38 -5.68 5.14
C LEU A 90 -8.04 -4.97 3.95
N GLY A 91 -7.36 -4.93 2.80
CA GLY A 91 -7.86 -4.33 1.56
C GLY A 91 -9.10 -5.03 1.04
N GLY A 92 -9.18 -6.35 1.16
CA GLY A 92 -10.36 -7.15 0.85
C GLY A 92 -11.55 -6.84 1.76
N ILE A 93 -11.33 -6.74 3.07
CA ILE A 93 -12.38 -6.37 4.04
C ILE A 93 -12.91 -4.97 3.75
N LEU A 94 -12.02 -4.00 3.52
CA LEU A 94 -12.40 -2.63 3.15
C LEU A 94 -13.13 -2.58 1.82
N GLY A 95 -12.65 -3.32 0.81
CA GLY A 95 -13.32 -3.45 -0.47
C GLY A 95 -14.73 -4.02 -0.33
N LEU A 96 -14.92 -5.08 0.44
CA LEU A 96 -16.25 -5.65 0.71
C LEU A 96 -17.16 -4.66 1.45
N ALA A 97 -16.64 -3.95 2.44
CA ALA A 97 -17.41 -2.92 3.17
C ALA A 97 -17.84 -1.78 2.24
N CYS A 98 -16.93 -1.27 1.41
CA CYS A 98 -17.21 -0.22 0.44
C CYS A 98 -18.15 -0.70 -0.69
N ALA A 99 -18.06 -1.96 -1.12
CA ALA A 99 -18.95 -2.53 -2.13
C ALA A 99 -20.42 -2.60 -1.67
N ARG A 100 -20.68 -2.56 -0.35
CA ARG A 100 -22.03 -2.50 0.22
C ARG A 100 -22.62 -1.08 0.21
N LEU A 101 -21.81 -0.06 -0.07
CA LEU A 101 -22.27 1.32 -0.20
C LEU A 101 -22.95 1.50 -1.56
N ALA A 102 -24.27 1.71 -1.56
CA ALA A 102 -25.08 1.85 -2.77
C ALA A 102 -24.81 3.16 -3.55
N GLN A 103 -24.06 4.10 -2.98
CA GLN A 103 -23.86 5.44 -3.54
C GLN A 103 -22.49 5.60 -4.20
N SER A 104 -22.46 6.21 -5.38
CA SER A 104 -21.21 6.63 -6.05
C SER A 104 -20.49 7.71 -5.24
N ILE A 105 -19.16 7.66 -5.20
CA ILE A 105 -18.33 8.69 -4.57
C ILE A 105 -17.82 9.67 -5.63
N ASP A 106 -17.59 10.93 -5.24
CA ASP A 106 -16.93 11.90 -6.10
C ASP A 106 -15.51 11.42 -6.50
N GLY A 107 -15.08 11.68 -7.73
CA GLY A 107 -13.80 11.18 -8.25
C GLY A 107 -12.59 11.74 -7.52
N ALA A 108 -12.63 13.02 -7.11
CA ALA A 108 -11.55 13.63 -6.35
C ALA A 108 -11.53 13.09 -4.92
N ALA A 109 -12.70 12.89 -4.31
CA ALA A 109 -12.81 12.24 -3.00
C ALA A 109 -12.30 10.78 -3.04
N ALA A 110 -12.60 10.04 -4.10
CA ALA A 110 -12.11 8.68 -4.30
C ALA A 110 -10.59 8.62 -4.41
N LEU A 111 -9.99 9.54 -5.19
CA LEU A 111 -8.54 9.65 -5.31
C LEU A 111 -7.90 10.00 -3.96
N ALA A 112 -8.43 11.01 -3.27
CA ALA A 112 -7.93 11.43 -1.96
C ALA A 112 -7.98 10.27 -0.95
N LEU A 113 -9.07 9.52 -0.92
CA LEU A 113 -9.22 8.34 -0.08
C LEU A 113 -8.15 7.28 -0.38
N LYS A 114 -7.91 6.95 -1.66
CA LYS A 114 -6.90 5.95 -2.03
C LYS A 114 -5.49 6.40 -1.73
N LEU A 115 -5.17 7.68 -1.94
CA LEU A 115 -3.87 8.23 -1.59
C LEU A 115 -3.64 8.19 -0.08
N ALA A 116 -4.63 8.60 0.71
CA ALA A 116 -4.57 8.55 2.17
C ALA A 116 -4.41 7.11 2.66
N PHE A 117 -5.20 6.17 2.13
CA PHE A 117 -5.11 4.76 2.45
C PHE A 117 -3.71 4.19 2.15
N GLY A 118 -3.20 4.38 0.94
CA GLY A 118 -1.88 3.91 0.54
C GLY A 118 -0.75 4.53 1.36
N ALA A 119 -0.82 5.83 1.67
CA ALA A 119 0.17 6.52 2.48
C ALA A 119 0.20 6.00 3.92
N VAL A 120 -0.97 5.87 4.56
CA VAL A 120 -1.09 5.38 5.94
C VAL A 120 -0.63 3.93 6.04
N LEU A 121 -1.09 3.08 5.13
CA LEU A 121 -0.70 1.67 5.10
C LEU A 121 0.82 1.53 4.88
N GLY A 122 1.36 2.21 3.87
CA GLY A 122 2.78 2.15 3.55
C GLY A 122 3.66 2.66 4.69
N ALA A 123 3.30 3.79 5.31
CA ALA A 123 4.03 4.32 6.46
C ALA A 123 4.01 3.35 7.66
N THR A 124 2.87 2.71 7.91
CA THR A 124 2.72 1.73 9.00
C THR A 124 3.58 0.51 8.75
N ILE A 125 3.50 -0.09 7.56
CA ILE A 125 4.27 -1.28 7.20
C ILE A 125 5.77 -0.99 7.17
N THR A 126 6.20 0.13 6.59
CA THR A 126 7.62 0.53 6.63
C THR A 126 8.13 0.66 8.08
N ARG A 127 7.36 1.28 8.98
CA ARG A 127 7.73 1.39 10.40
C ARG A 127 7.86 0.02 11.07
N LEU A 128 6.92 -0.88 10.82
CA LEU A 128 6.93 -2.23 11.40
C LEU A 128 8.09 -3.08 10.87
N ALA A 129 8.34 -3.02 9.56
CA ALA A 129 9.38 -3.78 8.89
C ALA A 129 10.80 -3.34 9.31
N LEU A 130 11.00 -2.05 9.59
CA LEU A 130 12.27 -1.53 10.11
C LEU A 130 12.48 -1.80 11.61
N ARG A 131 11.38 -1.98 12.38
CA ARG A 131 11.45 -2.32 13.82
C ARG A 131 11.72 -3.79 14.08
N THR A 132 11.30 -4.68 13.19
CA THR A 132 11.60 -6.11 13.28
C THR A 132 13.09 -6.31 12.98
N ARG A 133 13.90 -6.31 14.04
CA ARG A 133 15.36 -6.55 14.00
C ARG A 133 15.65 -8.00 13.61
#